data_AF-A0A2W5XRN2-F1
#
_entry.id   AF-A0A2W5XRN2-F1
#
_cell.length_a   1.000
_cell.length_b   1.000
_cell.length_c   1.000
_cell.angle_alpha   90.00
_cell.angle_beta   90.00
_cell.angle_gamma   90.00
#
_symmetry.space_group_name_H-M   'P 1'
#
loop_
_entity.id
_entity.type
_entity.pdbx_description
1 polymer ?
#
loop_
_entity_poly.entity_id
_entity_poly.type
_entity_poly.pdbx_seq_one_letter_code
_entity_poly.pdbx_strand_id
1 'polypeptide(L)' 'MRTAGFVIGALATAAGLIWLLQGLNVPFAPRSFMTADRAWVAIGAVTAFAGIALAAWSRRHT' A
#
# COMPACT_ATOMS: atom_id res chain seq x y z
N MET A 1 3.20 -2.63 -21.16
CA MET A 1 2.20 -2.32 -20.11
C MET A 1 2.18 -3.36 -18.98
N ARG A 2 2.35 -4.67 -19.26
CA ARG A 2 2.40 -5.77 -18.26
C ARG A 2 3.32 -5.50 -17.06
N THR A 3 4.60 -5.27 -17.32
CA THR A 3 5.61 -5.06 -16.27
C THR A 3 5.35 -3.76 -15.51
N ALA A 4 4.96 -2.70 -16.21
CA ALA A 4 4.66 -1.41 -15.60
C ALA A 4 3.47 -1.50 -14.63
N GLY A 5 2.35 -2.12 -15.03
CA GLY A 5 1.19 -2.31 -14.15
C GLY A 5 1.52 -3.15 -12.92
N PHE A 6 2.32 -4.22 -13.10
CA PHE A 6 2.79 -5.02 -11.98
C PHE A 6 3.68 -4.22 -11.02
N VAL A 7 4.65 -3.47 -11.54
CA VAL A 7 5.57 -2.65 -10.73
C VAL A 7 4.81 -1.55 -9.98
N ILE A 8 3.90 -0.84 -10.65
CA ILE A 8 3.07 0.20 -10.02
C ILE A 8 2.21 -0.41 -8.91
N GLY A 9 1.56 -1.55 -9.16
CA GLY A 9 0.76 -2.25 -8.15
C GLY A 9 1.60 -2.70 -6.95
N ALA A 10 2.81 -3.22 -7.18
CA ALA A 10 3.72 -3.63 -6.13
C ALA A 10 4.18 -2.43 -5.27
N LEU A 11 4.55 -1.31 -5.89
CA LEU A 11 4.94 -0.09 -5.19
C LEU A 11 3.78 0.51 -4.38
N ALA A 12 2.58 0.57 -4.96
CA ALA A 12 1.38 1.02 -4.26
C ALA A 12 1.06 0.11 -3.06
N THR A 13 1.22 -1.21 -3.21
CA THR A 13 1.05 -2.16 -2.10
C THR A 13 2.02 -1.87 -0.97
N ALA A 14 3.31 -1.71 -1.27
CA ALA A 14 4.33 -1.42 -0.28
C ALA A 14 4.09 -0.08 0.43
N ALA A 15 3.77 0.98 -0.32
CA ALA A 15 3.46 2.29 0.24
C ALA A 15 2.23 2.25 1.15
N GLY A 16 1.14 1.61 0.71
CA GLY A 16 -0.08 1.45 1.51
C GLY A 16 0.17 0.69 2.81
N LEU A 17 0.98 -0.38 2.77
CA LEU A 17 1.36 -1.11 3.99
C LEU A 17 2.16 -0.24 4.96
N ILE A 18 3.10 0.59 4.48
CA ILE A 18 3.85 1.52 5.34
C ILE A 18 2.90 2.48 6.05
N TRP A 19 1.99 3.11 5.30
CA TRP A 19 1.02 4.06 5.87
C TRP A 19 0.05 3.40 6.85
N LEU A 20 -0.41 2.19 6.54
CA LEU A 20 -1.26 1.40 7.42
C LEU A 20 -0.54 1.12 8.75
N LEU A 21 0.71 0.64 8.69
CA LEU A 21 1.51 0.33 9.87
C LEU A 21 1.84 1.59 10.69
N GLN A 22 2.07 2.73 10.04
CA GLN A 22 2.23 4.03 10.70
C GLN A 22 0.95 4.44 11.43
N GLY A 23 -0.21 4.39 10.77
CA GLY A 23 -1.50 4.72 11.37
C GLY A 23 -1.83 3.81 12.57
N LEU A 24 -1.45 2.53 12.49
CA LEU A 24 -1.58 1.56 13.59
C LEU A 24 -0.53 1.72 14.70
N ASN A 25 0.39 2.69 14.58
CA ASN A 25 1.45 2.97 15.54
C ASN A 25 2.37 1.76 15.80
N VAL A 26 2.66 0.99 14.75
CA VAL A 26 3.50 -0.21 14.84
C VAL A 26 4.96 0.20 15.15
N PRO A 27 5.66 -0.46 16.10
CA PRO A 27 6.95 0.02 16.62
C PRO A 27 8.09 0.11 15.58
N PHE A 28 8.07 -0.77 14.58
CA PHE A 28 9.10 -0.82 13.52
C PHE A 28 8.72 0.00 12.28
N ALA A 29 7.54 0.62 12.25
CA ALA A 29 7.16 1.51 11.17
C ALA A 29 7.92 2.85 11.28
N PRO A 30 8.34 3.47 10.17
CA PRO A 30 8.98 4.79 10.20
C PRO A 30 8.07 5.81 10.90
N ARG A 31 8.63 6.70 11.71
CA ARG A 31 7.82 7.74 12.39
C ARG A 31 7.62 8.95 11.48
N SER A 32 6.40 9.47 11.45
CA SER A 32 6.02 10.67 10.69
C SER A 32 4.72 11.27 11.25
N PHE A 33 4.20 12.33 10.61
CA PHE A 33 2.87 12.91 10.90
C PHE A 33 1.71 11.93 10.72
N MET A 34 1.94 10.78 10.07
CA MET A 34 0.93 9.73 9.85
C MET A 34 0.76 8.81 11.06
N THR A 35 1.61 8.94 12.08
CA THR A 35 1.70 7.94 13.15
C THR A 35 0.55 8.06 14.14
N ALA A 36 -0.07 6.93 14.49
CA ALA A 36 -1.23 6.87 15.39
C ALA A 36 -2.46 7.65 14.90
N ASP A 37 -2.58 7.87 13.59
CA ASP A 37 -3.71 8.55 12.96
C ASP A 37 -4.60 7.55 12.20
N ARG A 38 -5.89 7.52 12.55
CA ARG A 38 -6.90 6.62 11.98
C ARG A 38 -7.17 6.88 10.50
N ALA A 39 -6.98 8.11 10.02
CA ALA A 39 -7.12 8.42 8.61
C ALA A 39 -6.09 7.62 7.78
N TRP A 40 -4.86 7.53 8.27
CA TRP A 40 -3.77 6.82 7.62
C TRP A 40 -3.92 5.29 7.67
N VAL A 41 -4.61 4.76 8.68
CA VAL A 41 -5.06 3.35 8.68
C VAL A 41 -5.96 3.07 7.48
N ALA A 42 -6.98 3.91 7.27
CA ALA A 42 -7.94 3.73 6.18
C ALA A 42 -7.28 3.94 4.80
N ILE A 43 -6.52 5.03 4.63
CA ILE A 43 -5.82 5.33 3.39
C ILE A 43 -4.83 4.20 3.06
N GLY A 44 -4.00 3.80 4.02
CA GLY A 44 -3.02 2.74 3.83
C GLY A 44 -3.64 1.40 3.44
N ALA A 45 -4.71 1.00 4.13
CA ALA A 45 -5.43 -0.23 3.80
C ALA A 45 -6.00 -0.20 2.37
N VAL A 46 -6.71 0.88 2.00
CA VAL A 46 -7.30 1.01 0.66
C VAL A 46 -6.21 1.02 -0.42
N THR A 47 -5.14 1.78 -0.23
CA THR A 47 -4.01 1.83 -1.18
C THR A 47 -3.33 0.47 -1.32
N ALA A 48 -3.12 -0.25 -0.20
CA ALA A 48 -2.52 -1.58 -0.24
C ALA A 48 -3.38 -2.58 -1.03
N PHE A 49 -4.69 -2.63 -0.76
CA PHE A 49 -5.62 -3.49 -1.49
C PHE A 49 -5.71 -3.14 -2.98
N ALA A 50 -5.77 -1.85 -3.32
CA ALA A 50 -5.78 -1.40 -4.71
C ALA A 50 -4.48 -1.79 -5.45
N GLY A 51 -3.33 -1.66 -4.79
CA GLY A 51 -2.04 -2.09 -5.33
C GLY A 51 -2.00 -3.59 -5.61
N ILE A 52 -2.48 -4.42 -4.68
CA ILE A 52 -2.57 -5.87 -4.83
C ILE A 52 -3.48 -6.23 -6.02
N ALA A 53 -4.66 -5.60 -6.10
CA ALA A 53 -5.61 -5.82 -7.18
C ALA A 53 -4.99 -5.48 -8.55
N LEU A 54 -4.31 -4.33 -8.66
CA LEU A 54 -3.64 -3.91 -9.89
C LEU A 54 -2.50 -4.87 -10.28
N ALA A 55 -1.66 -5.27 -9.32
CA ALA A 55 -0.56 -6.20 -9.56
C ALA A 55 -1.07 -7.58 -9.98
N ALA A 56 -2.12 -8.09 -9.33
CA ALA A 56 -2.75 -9.36 -9.66
C ALA A 56 -3.43 -9.33 -11.04
N TRP A 57 -4.17 -8.27 -11.34
CA TRP A 57 -4.83 -8.08 -12.63
C TRP A 57 -3.81 -8.02 -13.78
N SER A 58 -2.74 -7.26 -13.60
CA SER A 58 -1.64 -7.11 -14.57
C SER A 58 -0.88 -8.42 -14.83
N ARG A 59 -0.90 -9.36 -13.87
CA ARG A 59 -0.33 -10.71 -14.06
C ARG A 59 -1.29 -11.67 -14.77
N ARG A 60 -2.60 -11.53 -14.57
CA ARG A 60 -3.63 -12.47 -15.05
C ARG A 60 -4.14 -12.18 -16.46
N HIS A 61 -4.25 -10.90 -16.84
CA HIS A 61 -4.81 -10.50 -18.13
C HIS A 61 -3.71 -10.27 -19.18
N THR A 62 -2.67 -11.09 -19.14
CA THR A 62 -1.57 -11.09 -20.10
C THR A 62 -0.95 -12.46 -20.20
#